data_AF-A0A497A0Y0-F1
#
_entry.id   AF-A0A497A0Y0-F1
#
_cell.length_a   1.000
_cell.length_b   1.000
_cell.length_c   1.000
_cell.angle_alpha   90.00
_cell.angle_beta   90.00
_cell.angle_gamma   90.00
#
_symmetry.space_group_name_H-M   'P 1'
#
loop_
_entity.id
_entity.type
_entity.pdbx_description
1 polymer ?
#
loop_
_entity_poly.entity_id
_entity_poly.type
_entity_poly.pdbx_seq_one_letter_code
_entity_poly.pdbx_strand_id
1 'polypeptide(L)'
;MMDEDALRFTLLNAYIFIDATGGAGGGIFRYMFSRFLREAAEITGDARLNESADEFQHIGDKWQEVAEIFKQGWEAADPVAVLAETTAPMMELADLEEAAWTRLRESV
;
A
#
# COMPACT_ATOMS: atom_id res chain seq x y z
N MET A 1 10.22 -10.66 -23.18
CA MET A 1 8.85 -10.22 -22.91
C MET A 1 8.26 -11.23 -21.92
N MET A 2 7.55 -10.78 -20.89
CA MET A 2 6.96 -11.66 -19.88
C MET A 2 5.81 -12.47 -20.52
N ASP A 3 5.75 -13.77 -20.30
CA ASP A 3 4.63 -14.63 -20.73
C ASP A 3 3.50 -14.63 -19.68
N GLU A 4 2.38 -15.30 -19.98
CA GLU A 4 1.20 -15.29 -19.11
C GLU A 4 1.46 -15.96 -17.76
N ASP A 5 2.15 -17.11 -17.74
CA ASP A 5 2.47 -17.82 -16.49
C ASP A 5 3.37 -16.95 -15.59
N ALA A 6 4.39 -16.31 -16.17
CA ALA A 6 5.25 -15.38 -15.45
C ALA A 6 4.45 -14.17 -14.93
N LEU A 7 3.55 -13.60 -15.75
CA LEU A 7 2.67 -12.51 -15.32
C LEU A 7 1.83 -12.93 -14.11
N ARG A 8 1.18 -14.07 -14.19
CA ARG A 8 0.37 -14.63 -13.12
C ARG A 8 1.21 -14.74 -11.83
N PHE A 9 2.37 -15.39 -11.88
CA PHE A 9 3.23 -15.49 -10.70
C PHE A 9 3.67 -14.12 -10.16
N THR A 10 3.91 -13.13 -11.01
CA THR A 10 4.20 -11.76 -10.59
C THR A 10 3.01 -11.15 -9.84
N LEU A 11 1.78 -11.32 -10.32
CA LEU A 11 0.57 -10.82 -9.66
C LEU A 11 0.38 -11.47 -8.27
N LEU A 12 0.54 -12.80 -8.19
CA LEU A 12 0.46 -13.52 -6.90
C LEU A 12 1.51 -13.00 -5.91
N ASN A 13 2.76 -12.85 -6.36
CA ASN A 13 3.83 -12.33 -5.50
C ASN A 13 3.53 -10.90 -5.04
N ALA A 14 3.09 -10.03 -5.95
CA ALA A 14 2.73 -8.65 -5.61
C ALA A 14 1.61 -8.60 -4.55
N TYR A 15 0.56 -9.42 -4.72
CA TYR A 15 -0.49 -9.58 -3.72
C TYR A 15 0.08 -9.99 -2.35
N ILE A 16 0.91 -11.05 -2.30
CA ILE A 16 1.51 -11.55 -1.06
C ILE A 16 2.35 -10.46 -0.38
N PHE A 17 3.17 -9.70 -1.11
CA PHE A 17 3.99 -8.65 -0.51
C PHE A 17 3.21 -7.49 0.08
N ILE A 18 1.99 -7.23 -0.42
CA ILE A 18 1.17 -6.11 0.05
C ILE A 18 0.23 -6.56 1.17
N ASP A 19 -0.43 -7.70 1.02
CA ASP A 19 -1.48 -8.16 1.92
C ASP A 19 -0.95 -8.69 3.26
N ALA A 20 -1.81 -8.64 4.28
CA ALA A 20 -1.53 -9.16 5.61
C ALA A 20 -1.15 -10.65 5.61
N THR A 21 -1.60 -11.41 4.60
CA THR A 21 -1.28 -12.83 4.44
C THR A 21 0.21 -13.09 4.20
N GLY A 22 0.96 -12.17 3.58
CA GLY A 22 2.36 -12.40 3.18
C GLY A 22 3.43 -11.83 4.08
N GLY A 23 3.07 -11.33 5.28
CA GLY A 23 4.02 -11.02 6.34
C GLY A 23 4.43 -9.54 6.47
N ALA A 24 4.00 -8.66 5.56
CA ALA A 24 4.14 -7.20 5.74
C ALA A 24 3.14 -6.63 6.78
N GLY A 25 2.19 -7.46 7.24
CA GLY A 25 1.10 -7.05 8.13
C GLY A 25 -0.03 -6.30 7.42
N GLY A 26 0.01 -6.21 6.09
CA GLY A 26 -0.95 -5.49 5.26
C GLY A 26 -0.49 -4.08 4.91
N GLY A 27 -0.98 -3.56 3.78
CA GLY A 27 -0.71 -2.21 3.33
C GLY A 27 0.78 -1.93 3.14
N ILE A 28 1.58 -2.95 2.77
CA ILE A 28 3.04 -2.85 2.52
C ILE A 28 3.76 -2.02 3.59
N PHE A 29 3.60 -2.42 4.86
CA PHE A 29 4.16 -1.80 6.08
C PHE A 29 3.53 -0.47 6.54
N ARG A 30 2.59 0.12 5.81
CA ARG A 30 2.03 1.42 6.20
C ARG A 30 1.21 1.35 7.48
N TYR A 31 0.55 0.23 7.76
CA TYR A 31 -0.11 0.02 9.05
C TYR A 31 0.89 -0.03 10.21
N MET A 32 2.02 -0.69 10.02
CA MET A 32 3.10 -0.73 11.01
C MET A 32 3.65 0.67 11.25
N PHE A 33 3.88 1.44 10.19
CA PHE A 33 4.38 2.81 10.29
C PHE A 33 3.37 3.77 10.93
N SER A 34 2.08 3.64 10.61
CA SER A 34 1.00 4.38 11.27
C SER A 34 1.01 4.14 12.79
N ARG A 35 1.09 2.89 13.24
CA ARG A 35 1.16 2.54 14.67
C ARG A 35 2.41 3.13 15.33
N PHE A 36 3.56 3.06 14.64
CA PHE A 36 4.79 3.69 15.11
C PHE A 36 4.62 5.20 15.31
N LEU A 37 3.99 5.90 14.37
CA LEU A 37 3.76 7.33 14.50
C LEU A 37 2.81 7.68 15.65
N ARG A 38 1.79 6.85 15.91
CA ARG A 38 0.92 7.02 17.09
C ARG A 38 1.69 6.85 18.40
N GLU A 39 2.49 5.79 18.51
CA GLU A 39 3.34 5.58 19.69
C GLU A 39 4.35 6.73 19.87
N ALA A 40 4.93 7.22 18.78
CA ALA A 40 5.82 8.38 18.80
C ALA A 40 5.08 9.66 19.26
N ALA A 41 3.83 9.86 18.85
CA ALA A 41 3.00 10.97 19.32
C ALA A 41 2.80 10.92 20.85
N GLU A 42 2.54 9.73 21.41
CA GLU A 42 2.39 9.55 22.85
C GLU A 42 3.68 9.81 23.62
N ILE A 43 4.82 9.33 23.11
CA ILE A 43 6.13 9.49 23.76
C ILE A 43 6.63 10.93 23.71
N THR A 44 6.44 11.62 22.59
CA THR A 44 6.96 12.97 22.35
C THR A 44 5.99 14.07 22.77
N GLY A 45 4.70 13.76 22.87
CA GLY A 45 3.64 14.75 23.07
C GLY A 45 3.29 15.55 21.81
N ASP A 46 3.84 15.19 20.64
CA ASP A 46 3.56 15.89 19.38
C ASP A 46 2.32 15.32 18.68
N ALA A 47 1.19 16.02 18.85
CA ALA A 47 -0.09 15.59 18.28
C ALA A 47 -0.10 15.53 16.74
N ARG A 48 0.80 16.24 16.04
CA ARG A 48 0.86 16.23 14.56
C ARG A 48 1.27 14.86 14.02
N LEU A 49 1.98 14.07 14.80
CA LEU A 49 2.32 12.69 14.43
C LEU A 49 1.07 11.79 14.33
N ASN A 50 -0.02 12.12 15.03
CA ASN A 50 -1.30 11.40 14.86
C ASN A 50 -1.95 11.71 13.51
N GLU A 51 -1.85 12.94 13.02
CA GLU A 51 -2.36 13.31 11.69
C GLU A 51 -1.59 12.54 10.60
N SER A 52 -0.25 12.50 10.70
CA SER A 52 0.57 11.67 9.81
C SER A 52 0.24 10.18 9.94
N ALA A 53 -0.03 9.68 11.15
CA ALA A 53 -0.42 8.30 11.36
C ALA A 53 -1.75 7.95 10.65
N ASP A 54 -2.73 8.85 10.69
CA ASP A 54 -4.01 8.66 9.99
C ASP A 54 -3.81 8.60 8.46
N GLU A 55 -2.93 9.44 7.92
CA GLU A 55 -2.59 9.44 6.49
C GLU A 55 -1.94 8.13 6.07
N PHE A 56 -0.94 7.64 6.81
CA PHE A 56 -0.31 6.36 6.49
C PHE A 56 -1.26 5.17 6.71
N GLN A 57 -2.18 5.22 7.66
CA GLN A 57 -3.23 4.21 7.77
C GLN A 57 -4.08 4.17 6.49
N HIS A 58 -4.53 5.34 6.01
CA HIS A 58 -5.32 5.43 4.79
C HIS A 58 -4.58 4.92 3.56
N ILE A 59 -3.29 5.27 3.41
CA ILE A 59 -2.44 4.76 2.34
C ILE A 59 -2.31 3.23 2.41
N GLY A 60 -2.19 2.68 3.62
CA GLY A 60 -2.20 1.23 3.82
C GLY A 60 -3.48 0.57 3.32
N ASP A 61 -4.65 1.18 3.56
CA ASP A 61 -5.94 0.71 3.06
C ASP A 61 -5.99 0.73 1.53
N LYS A 62 -5.46 1.80 0.90
CA LYS A 62 -5.35 1.91 -0.56
C LYS A 62 -4.42 0.86 -1.18
N TRP A 63 -3.33 0.54 -0.51
CA TRP A 63 -2.48 -0.58 -0.93
C TRP A 63 -3.22 -1.91 -0.87
N GLN A 64 -4.11 -2.14 0.11
CA GLN A 64 -4.92 -3.35 0.16
C GLN A 64 -5.93 -3.45 -0.99
N GLU A 65 -6.50 -2.32 -1.43
CA GLU A 65 -7.33 -2.28 -2.65
C GLU A 65 -6.53 -2.76 -3.87
N VAL A 66 -5.27 -2.31 -4.03
CA VAL A 66 -4.38 -2.77 -5.11
C VAL A 66 -4.00 -4.25 -4.98
N ALA A 67 -3.74 -4.72 -3.76
CA ALA A 67 -3.44 -6.12 -3.51
C ALA A 67 -4.57 -7.04 -4.00
N GLU A 68 -5.82 -6.65 -3.75
CA GLU A 68 -6.98 -7.41 -4.19
C GLU A 68 -7.10 -7.45 -5.72
N ILE A 69 -6.77 -6.37 -6.44
CA ILE A 69 -6.71 -6.39 -7.91
C ILE A 69 -5.64 -7.39 -8.41
N PHE A 70 -4.46 -7.42 -7.78
CA PHE A 70 -3.42 -8.39 -8.16
C PHE A 70 -3.86 -9.83 -7.90
N LYS A 71 -4.53 -10.08 -6.77
CA LYS A 71 -5.09 -11.40 -6.47
C LYS A 71 -6.13 -11.83 -7.51
N GLN A 72 -7.03 -10.93 -7.89
CA GLN A 72 -8.02 -11.20 -8.94
C GLN A 72 -7.35 -11.46 -10.28
N GLY A 73 -6.31 -10.70 -10.63
CA GLY A 73 -5.55 -10.88 -11.85
C GLY A 73 -4.83 -12.22 -11.92
N TRP A 74 -4.31 -12.74 -10.80
CA TRP A 74 -3.73 -14.08 -10.72
C TRP A 74 -4.72 -15.19 -11.16
N GLU A 75 -6.01 -15.04 -10.81
CA GLU A 75 -7.06 -16.03 -11.06
C GLU A 75 -7.86 -15.77 -12.34
N ALA A 76 -7.72 -14.59 -12.95
CA ALA A 76 -8.53 -14.13 -14.08
C ALA A 76 -8.26 -14.90 -15.37
N ALA A 77 -9.27 -15.00 -16.24
CA ALA A 77 -9.10 -15.53 -17.60
C ALA A 77 -8.23 -14.62 -18.48
N ASP A 78 -8.28 -13.30 -18.25
CA ASP A 78 -7.43 -12.30 -18.90
C ASP A 78 -6.69 -11.49 -17.81
N PRO A 79 -5.49 -11.93 -17.38
CA PRO A 79 -4.71 -11.26 -16.35
C PRO A 79 -4.21 -9.87 -16.78
N VAL A 80 -4.11 -9.60 -18.09
CA VAL A 80 -3.64 -8.30 -18.61
C VAL A 80 -4.73 -7.25 -18.44
N ALA A 81 -5.98 -7.60 -18.75
CA ALA A 81 -7.12 -6.71 -18.55
C ALA A 81 -7.27 -6.29 -17.09
N VAL A 82 -7.18 -7.26 -16.15
CA VAL A 82 -7.29 -6.97 -14.71
C VAL A 82 -6.10 -6.18 -14.20
N LEU A 83 -4.87 -6.48 -14.65
CA LEU A 83 -3.69 -5.69 -14.28
C LEU A 83 -3.86 -4.22 -14.68
N ALA A 84 -4.48 -3.92 -15.82
CA ALA A 84 -4.68 -2.55 -16.27
C ALA A 84 -5.52 -1.72 -15.29
N GLU A 85 -6.42 -2.34 -14.52
CA GLU A 85 -7.25 -1.70 -13.49
C GLU A 85 -6.41 -1.10 -12.34
N THR A 86 -5.18 -1.58 -12.13
CA THR A 86 -4.27 -1.02 -11.10
C THR A 86 -3.73 0.36 -11.46
N THR A 87 -3.81 0.78 -12.72
CA THR A 87 -3.18 2.03 -13.20
C THR A 87 -3.65 3.24 -12.41
N ALA A 88 -4.96 3.44 -12.29
CA ALA A 88 -5.50 4.61 -11.59
C ALA A 88 -5.22 4.57 -10.06
N PRO A 89 -5.49 3.45 -9.35
CA PRO A 89 -5.12 3.33 -7.93
C PRO A 89 -3.63 3.53 -7.64
N MET A 90 -2.74 3.04 -8.52
CA MET A 90 -1.29 3.21 -8.34
C MET A 90 -0.85 4.67 -8.50
N MET A 91 -1.48 5.42 -9.40
CA MET A 91 -1.23 6.86 -9.54
C MET A 91 -1.75 7.64 -8.33
N GLU A 92 -2.95 7.30 -7.84
CA GLU A 92 -3.51 7.89 -6.61
C GLU A 92 -2.60 7.62 -5.40
N LEU A 93 -2.12 6.38 -5.26
CA LEU A 93 -1.16 6.01 -4.22
C LEU A 93 0.13 6.82 -4.32
N ALA A 94 0.66 7.05 -5.53
CA ALA A 94 1.86 7.86 -5.72
C ALA A 94 1.67 9.30 -5.20
N ASP A 95 0.54 9.93 -5.54
CA ASP A 95 0.20 11.28 -5.08
C ASP A 95 0.00 11.33 -3.54
N LEU A 96 -0.71 10.34 -2.98
CA LEU A 96 -0.94 10.24 -1.53
C LEU A 96 0.36 10.05 -0.75
N GLU A 97 1.25 9.18 -1.23
CA GLU A 97 2.55 8.93 -0.62
C GLU A 97 3.42 10.18 -0.66
N GLU A 98 3.55 10.84 -1.82
CA GLU A 98 4.32 12.08 -1.95
C GLU A 98 3.84 13.15 -0.97
N ALA A 99 2.52 13.32 -0.88
CA ALA A 99 1.92 14.29 0.03
C ALA A 99 2.17 13.94 1.51
N ALA A 100 1.97 12.67 1.91
CA ALA A 100 2.16 12.23 3.29
C ALA A 100 3.62 12.33 3.73
N TRP A 101 4.57 11.88 2.89
CA TRP A 101 6.00 12.00 3.19
C TRP A 101 6.47 13.46 3.25
N THR A 102 5.95 14.31 2.37
CA THR A 102 6.27 15.74 2.39
C THR A 102 5.78 16.39 3.68
N ARG A 103 4.53 16.15 4.08
CA ARG A 103 3.96 16.68 5.33
C ARG A 103 4.69 16.17 6.56
N LEU A 104 5.00 14.88 6.62
CA LEU A 104 5.75 14.31 7.74
C LEU A 104 7.12 14.97 7.85
N ARG A 105 7.86 15.12 6.74
CA ARG A 105 9.17 15.76 6.70
C ARG A 105 9.13 17.22 7.16
N GLU A 106 8.09 17.97 6.80
CA GLU A 106 7.91 19.36 7.23
C GLU A 106 7.44 19.47 8.69
N SER A 107 6.95 18.36 9.25
CA SER A 107 6.46 18.31 10.62
C SER A 107 7.54 17.97 11.64
N VAL A 108 8.61 17.26 11.26
CA VAL A 108 9.71 16.88 12.17
C VAL A 108 10.90 17.84 12.14
#